data_AF-A0AAJ4YDW7-F1
#
_entry.id   AF-A0AAJ4YDW7-F1
#
_cell.length_a   1.000
_cell.length_b   1.000
_cell.length_c   1.000
_cell.angle_alpha   90.00
_cell.angle_beta   90.00
_cell.angle_gamma   90.00
#
_symmetry.space_group_name_H-M   'P 1'
#
loop_
_entity.id
_entity.type
_entity.pdbx_description
1 polymer ?
#
loop_
_entity_poly.entity_id
_entity_poly.type
_entity_poly.pdbx_seq_one_letter_code
_entity_poly.pdbx_strand_id
1 'polypeptide(L)'
;MYFEAPSAELPPLEQLYAWAWPEWVTPPLNDGIEVFALPVRLTRALANASSSELVGLAARWTTRLRRADGDDMTDDDPLAVLQGVARLAAAAVNSGGGLYCWSH
;
A
#
# COMPACT_ATOMS: atom_id res chain seq x y z
N MET A 1 -9.98 -13.46 1.52
CA MET A 1 -8.54 -13.77 1.32
C MET A 1 -7.88 -13.48 2.67
N TYR A 2 -7.17 -14.38 3.34
CA TYR A 2 -6.61 -14.06 4.67
C TYR A 2 -5.37 -13.18 4.51
N PHE A 3 -5.45 -11.92 4.95
CA PHE A 3 -4.26 -11.09 5.11
C PHE A 3 -3.53 -11.56 6.37
N GLU A 4 -2.31 -12.05 6.20
CA GLU A 4 -1.43 -12.43 7.30
C GLU A 4 -1.24 -11.23 8.24
N ALA A 5 -0.98 -11.50 9.53
CA ALA A 5 -0.78 -10.44 10.51
C ALA A 5 0.39 -9.54 10.06
N PRO A 6 0.22 -8.21 10.00
CA PRO A 6 1.30 -7.34 9.58
C PRO A 6 2.47 -7.45 10.58
N SER A 7 3.69 -7.47 10.05
CA SER A 7 4.92 -7.44 10.84
C SER A 7 4.85 -6.34 11.90
N ALA A 8 5.33 -6.62 13.12
CA ALA A 8 5.31 -5.69 14.24
C ALA A 8 6.09 -4.40 13.92
N GLU A 9 7.14 -4.50 13.11
CA GLU A 9 8.02 -3.40 12.68
C GLU A 9 8.00 -3.26 11.15
N LEU A 10 8.12 -2.01 10.68
CA LEU A 10 8.27 -1.76 9.25
C LEU A 10 9.70 -2.21 8.94
N PRO A 11 9.93 -3.01 7.90
CA PRO A 11 11.29 -3.28 7.49
C PRO A 11 11.97 -1.93 7.20
N PRO A 12 13.26 -1.76 7.55
CA PRO A 12 14.03 -0.59 7.13
C PRO A 12 13.88 -0.38 5.61
N LEU A 13 13.89 0.88 5.16
CA LEU A 13 13.73 1.18 3.73
C LEU A 13 14.74 0.41 2.86
N GLU A 14 15.99 0.25 3.34
CA GLU A 14 17.00 -0.58 2.66
C GLU A 14 16.57 -2.04 2.50
N GLN A 15 15.85 -2.59 3.48
CA GLN A 15 15.35 -3.96 3.46
C GLN A 15 14.12 -4.10 2.53
N LEU A 16 13.28 -3.07 2.47
CA LEU A 16 12.21 -2.96 1.46
C LEU A 16 12.78 -2.84 0.05
N TYR A 17 13.84 -2.06 -0.15
CA TYR A 17 14.53 -1.92 -1.44
C TYR A 17 15.30 -3.18 -1.85
N ALA A 18 15.74 -3.99 -0.88
CA ALA A 18 16.39 -5.27 -1.11
C ALA A 18 15.41 -6.41 -1.41
N TRP A 19 14.12 -6.23 -1.11
CA TRP A 19 13.10 -7.17 -1.56
C TRP A 19 12.99 -7.10 -3.09
N ALA A 20 12.68 -8.22 -3.73
CA ALA A 20 12.33 -8.26 -5.16
C ALA A 20 11.00 -7.53 -5.46
N TRP A 21 10.48 -6.80 -4.48
CA TRP A 21 9.27 -6.00 -4.53
C TRP A 21 9.52 -4.71 -3.72
N PRO A 22 9.20 -3.52 -4.26
CA PRO A 22 8.45 -3.30 -5.49
C PRO A 22 9.28 -3.32 -6.78
N GLU A 23 8.61 -3.60 -7.90
CA GLU A 23 9.24 -3.54 -9.23
C GLU A 23 9.37 -2.07 -9.64
N TRP A 24 10.59 -1.58 -9.74
CA TRP A 24 10.88 -0.21 -10.16
C TRP A 24 10.63 -0.04 -11.65
N VAL A 25 9.68 0.84 -12.00
CA VAL A 25 9.42 1.22 -13.40
C VAL A 25 10.40 2.30 -13.82
N THR A 26 10.67 3.24 -12.91
CA THR A 26 11.81 4.16 -13.01
C THR A 26 12.56 4.16 -11.68
N PRO A 27 13.86 3.80 -11.66
CA PRO A 27 14.68 3.94 -10.47
C PRO A 27 14.89 5.44 -10.15
N PRO A 28 15.20 5.79 -8.88
CA PRO A 28 15.36 7.16 -8.42
C PRO A 28 16.68 7.78 -8.90
N LEU A 29 16.85 7.94 -10.22
CA LEU A 29 18.14 8.28 -10.83
C LEU A 29 18.19 9.64 -11.54
N ASN A 30 17.07 10.32 -11.82
CA ASN A 30 17.13 11.48 -12.74
C ASN A 30 16.41 12.77 -12.31
N ASP A 31 15.42 12.72 -11.44
CA ASP A 31 14.59 13.89 -11.07
C ASP A 31 14.05 13.85 -9.62
N GLY A 32 14.43 12.82 -8.85
CA GLY A 32 13.86 12.57 -7.52
C GLY A 32 12.49 11.90 -7.55
N ILE A 33 11.90 11.67 -8.73
CA ILE A 33 10.63 10.97 -8.87
C ILE A 33 10.92 9.48 -8.97
N GLU A 34 10.37 8.74 -8.03
CA GLU A 34 10.46 7.29 -8.00
C GLU A 34 9.10 6.71 -8.38
N VAL A 35 9.05 5.74 -9.31
CA VAL A 35 7.80 5.06 -9.68
C VAL A 35 7.98 3.56 -9.54
N PHE A 36 7.11 2.95 -8.74
CA PHE A 36 7.13 1.53 -8.51
C PHE A 36 5.78 0.89 -8.79
N ALA A 37 5.81 -0.31 -9.37
CA ALA A 37 4.65 -1.13 -9.63
C ALA A 37 4.32 -2.00 -8.41
N LEU A 38 3.04 -1.97 -8.02
CA LEU A 38 2.51 -2.92 -7.06
C LEU A 38 2.43 -4.32 -7.70
N PRO A 39 2.73 -5.38 -6.94
CA PRO A 39 2.76 -6.73 -7.44
C PRO A 39 1.33 -7.16 -7.77
N VAL A 40 1.19 -7.90 -8.86
CA VAL A 40 -0.11 -8.39 -9.35
C VAL A 40 -0.93 -9.07 -8.24
N ARG A 41 -0.28 -9.80 -7.33
CA ARG A 41 -0.95 -10.45 -6.18
C ARG A 41 -1.62 -9.45 -5.25
N LEU A 42 -0.94 -8.39 -4.84
CA LEU A 42 -1.49 -7.38 -3.92
C LEU A 42 -2.54 -6.54 -4.64
N THR A 43 -2.32 -6.16 -5.91
CA THR A 43 -3.32 -5.46 -6.72
C THR A 43 -4.62 -6.28 -6.81
N ARG A 44 -4.53 -7.59 -7.07
CA ARG A 44 -5.71 -8.47 -7.06
C ARG A 44 -6.33 -8.63 -5.67
N ALA A 45 -5.53 -8.67 -4.61
CA ALA A 45 -6.03 -8.77 -3.24
C ALA A 45 -6.84 -7.52 -2.86
N LEU A 46 -6.34 -6.33 -3.22
CA LEU A 46 -7.02 -5.05 -2.99
C LEU A 46 -8.28 -4.91 -3.84
N ALA A 47 -8.23 -5.32 -5.12
CA ALA A 47 -9.38 -5.30 -6.02
C ALA A 47 -10.55 -6.18 -5.54
N ASN A 48 -10.24 -7.31 -4.89
CA ASN A 48 -11.23 -8.26 -4.40
C ASN A 48 -11.53 -8.15 -2.90
N ALA A 49 -10.94 -7.16 -2.21
CA ALA A 49 -11.14 -6.98 -0.79
C ALA A 49 -12.59 -6.56 -0.50
N SER A 50 -13.24 -7.27 0.43
CA SER A 50 -14.55 -6.89 0.93
C SER A 50 -14.46 -5.63 1.81
N SER A 51 -15.60 -4.94 1.98
CA SER A 51 -15.68 -3.76 2.85
C SER A 51 -15.21 -4.06 4.28
N SER A 52 -15.57 -5.22 4.83
CA SER A 52 -15.14 -5.64 6.18
C SER A 52 -13.64 -5.93 6.26
N GLU A 53 -13.03 -6.51 5.22
CA GLU A 53 -11.58 -6.72 5.16
C GLU A 53 -10.84 -5.37 5.13
N LEU A 54 -11.35 -4.39 4.37
CA LEU A 54 -10.78 -3.03 4.31
C LEU A 54 -10.92 -2.29 5.64
N VAL A 55 -12.07 -2.38 6.31
CA VAL A 55 -12.27 -1.82 7.66
C VAL A 55 -11.30 -2.43 8.66
N GLY A 56 -11.15 -3.77 8.63
CA GLY A 56 -10.20 -4.45 9.50
C GLY A 56 -8.75 -4.04 9.24
N LEU A 57 -8.38 -3.85 7.97
CA LEU A 57 -7.05 -3.37 7.59
C LEU A 57 -6.81 -1.92 8.05
N ALA A 58 -7.79 -1.04 7.85
CA ALA A 58 -7.75 0.35 8.30
C ALA A 58 -7.54 0.44 9.81
N ALA A 59 -8.31 -0.33 10.60
CA ALA A 59 -8.18 -0.34 12.05
C ALA A 59 -6.79 -0.79 12.54
N ARG A 60 -6.21 -1.81 11.88
CA ARG A 60 -4.84 -2.26 12.16
C ARG A 60 -3.81 -1.19 11.80
N TRP A 61 -3.99 -0.54 10.65
CA TRP A 61 -3.11 0.54 10.21
C TRP A 61 -3.17 1.75 11.16
N THR A 62 -4.36 2.21 11.56
CA THR A 62 -4.53 3.29 12.55
C THR A 62 -3.87 2.94 13.89
N THR A 63 -4.04 1.71 14.37
CA THR A 63 -3.41 1.25 15.63
C THR A 63 -1.88 1.29 15.53
N ARG A 64 -1.35 0.98 14.35
CA ARG A 64 0.09 1.03 14.08
C ARG A 64 0.60 2.47 14.01
N LEU A 65 -0.08 3.36 13.29
CA LEU A 65 0.26 4.78 13.20
C LEU A 65 0.34 5.41 14.60
N ARG A 66 -0.69 5.18 15.44
CA ARG A 66 -0.70 5.68 16.83
C ARG A 66 0.47 5.19 17.69
N ARG A 67 1.01 3.99 17.40
CA ARG A 67 2.18 3.47 18.11
C ARG A 67 3.49 4.10 17.61
N ALA A 68 3.56 4.48 16.35
CA ALA A 68 4.76 5.03 15.74
C ALA A 68 4.88 6.56 15.94
N ASP A 69 3.80 7.29 15.72
CA ASP A 69 3.79 8.76 15.66
C ASP A 69 3.19 9.41 16.92
N GLY A 70 2.73 8.60 17.88
CA GLY A 70 1.95 9.09 19.02
C GLY A 70 0.54 9.52 18.59
N ASP A 71 -0.05 10.47 19.29
CA ASP A 71 -1.40 10.98 18.99
C ASP A 71 -1.40 12.10 17.92
N ASP A 72 -0.22 12.45 17.40
CA ASP A 72 -0.05 13.42 16.31
C ASP A 72 -0.24 12.70 14.96
N MET A 73 -1.49 12.35 14.67
CA MET A 73 -1.87 11.68 13.43
C MET A 73 -2.32 12.73 12.41
N THR A 74 -1.88 12.60 11.16
CA THR A 74 -2.44 13.38 10.05
C THR A 74 -3.96 13.18 9.96
N ASP A 75 -4.70 14.23 9.57
CA ASP A 75 -6.18 14.22 9.45
C ASP A 75 -6.73 13.23 8.39
N ASP A 76 -5.87 12.51 7.68
CA ASP A 76 -6.26 11.53 6.68
C ASP A 76 -7.00 10.34 7.32
N ASP A 77 -8.18 10.01 6.77
CA ASP A 77 -8.92 8.80 7.14
C ASP A 77 -8.29 7.56 6.46
N PRO A 78 -7.63 6.66 7.23
CA PRO A 78 -6.99 5.48 6.66
C PRO A 78 -7.96 4.56 5.91
N LEU A 79 -9.23 4.53 6.31
CA LEU A 79 -10.25 3.75 5.62
C LEU A 79 -10.58 4.36 4.25
N ALA A 80 -10.76 5.68 4.18
CA ALA A 80 -11.03 6.37 2.92
C ALA A 80 -9.87 6.17 1.92
N VAL A 81 -8.63 6.25 2.40
CA VAL A 81 -7.44 5.98 1.57
C VAL A 81 -7.46 4.53 1.03
N LEU A 82 -7.67 3.54 1.91
CA LEU A 82 -7.72 2.14 1.48
C LEU A 82 -8.87 1.85 0.51
N GLN A 83 -10.04 2.47 0.68
CA GLN A 83 -11.15 2.35 -0.26
C GLN A 83 -10.81 2.96 -1.63
N GLY A 84 -10.13 4.11 -1.65
CA GLY A 84 -9.63 4.74 -2.87
C GLY A 84 -8.65 3.82 -3.61
N VAL A 85 -7.67 3.29 -2.89
CA VAL A 85 -6.68 2.36 -3.44
C VAL A 85 -7.34 1.07 -3.96
N ALA A 86 -8.31 0.50 -3.23
CA ALA A 86 -9.04 -0.68 -3.68
C ALA A 86 -9.81 -0.45 -4.99
N ARG A 87 -10.41 0.74 -5.16
CA ARG A 87 -11.08 1.13 -6.42
C ARG A 87 -10.07 1.25 -7.57
N LEU A 88 -8.91 1.86 -7.34
CA LEU A 88 -7.84 1.94 -8.34
C LEU A 88 -7.33 0.54 -8.72
N ALA A 89 -7.17 -0.35 -7.73
CA ALA A 89 -6.77 -1.73 -7.96
C ALA A 89 -7.82 -2.50 -8.80
N ALA A 90 -9.11 -2.31 -8.52
CA ALA A 90 -10.19 -2.90 -9.31
C ALA A 90 -10.19 -2.40 -10.76
N ALA A 91 -9.99 -1.09 -10.97
CA ALA A 91 -9.85 -0.52 -12.31
C ALA A 91 -8.63 -1.07 -13.07
N ALA A 92 -7.48 -1.22 -12.40
CA ALA A 92 -6.28 -1.82 -12.97
C ALA A 92 -6.54 -3.28 -13.39
N VAL A 93 -7.14 -4.10 -12.51
CA VAL A 93 -7.46 -5.50 -12.82
C VAL A 93 -8.43 -5.60 -13.99
N ASN A 94 -9.48 -4.78 -14.03
CA ASN A 94 -10.50 -4.82 -15.08
C ASN A 94 -9.98 -4.37 -16.45
N SER A 95 -8.95 -3.52 -16.47
CA SER A 95 -8.29 -3.06 -17.71
C SER A 95 -7.09 -3.92 -18.14
N GLY A 96 -6.71 -4.91 -17.32
CA GLY A 96 -5.47 -5.67 -17.53
C GLY A 96 -4.20 -4.86 -17.26
N GLY A 97 -4.31 -3.72 -16.59
CA GLY A 97 -3.21 -2.82 -16.24
C GLY A 97 -2.57 -3.11 -14.87
N GLY A 98 -1.57 -2.30 -14.54
CA GLY A 98 -0.88 -2.30 -13.24
C GLY A 98 -1.38 -1.19 -12.31
N LEU A 99 -1.06 -1.31 -11.03
CA LEU A 99 -1.21 -0.24 -10.06
C LEU A 99 0.19 0.29 -9.72
N TYR A 100 0.37 1.60 -9.82
CA TYR A 100 1.66 2.26 -9.66
C TYR A 100 1.57 3.28 -8.54
N CYS A 101 2.68 3.44 -7.82
CA CYS A 101 2.85 4.47 -6.81
C CYS A 101 4.06 5.31 -7.18
N TRP A 102 3.99 6.59 -6.86
CA TRP A 102 5.06 7.54 -7.11
C TRP A 102 5.22 8.47 -5.92
N SER A 103 6.44 8.95 -5.69
CA SER A 103 6.74 9.98 -4.70
C SER A 103 7.41 11.18 -5.36
N HIS A 104 7.31 12.33 -4.68
CA HIS A 104 7.98 13.59 -4.98
C HIS A 104 8.45 14.19 -3.65
#